data_AF-A0A5K0W7K8-F1
#
_entry.id   AF-A0A5K0W7K8-F1
#
_cell.length_a   1.000
_cell.length_b   1.000
_cell.length_c   1.000
_cell.angle_alpha   90.00
_cell.angle_beta   90.00
_cell.angle_gamma   90.00
#
_symmetry.space_group_name_H-M   'P 1'
#
loop_
_entity.id
_entity.type
_entity.pdbx_description
1 polymer ?
#
loop_
_entity_poly.entity_id
_entity_poly.type
_entity_poly.pdbx_seq_one_letter_code
_entity_poly.pdbx_strand_id
1 'polypeptide(L)'
;FNQLAVFTMRYFYEFGDESLFEMLLSDSSLFLNCGGTTYTVNGSTYEGDQGSTGDTVYAVSSKGNWAFTSTGWFMDNGNPSYMPTNTTSLLMSDPALYMTARTSPITMTYYGLCLQNGNYNVSLHFAEIIFTNDQTYTSLGERVFDVYIQ
;
A
#
# COMPACT_ATOMS: atom_id res chain seq x y z
N PHE A 1 11.56 -10.88 -10.91
CA PHE A 1 10.85 -11.37 -9.71
C PHE A 1 10.37 -10.13 -8.98
N ASN A 2 9.19 -9.63 -9.36
CA ASN A 2 8.73 -8.31 -8.92
C ASN A 2 7.69 -8.56 -7.82
N GLN A 3 8.05 -8.32 -6.56
CA GLN A 3 7.17 -8.56 -5.42
C GLN A 3 6.03 -7.52 -5.42
N LEU A 4 4.81 -7.98 -5.19
CA LEU A 4 3.70 -7.13 -4.80
C LEU A 4 3.51 -7.31 -3.29
N ALA A 5 3.80 -6.26 -2.53
CA ALA A 5 3.41 -6.06 -1.14
C ALA A 5 3.93 -7.07 -0.08
N VAL A 6 5.16 -6.85 0.38
CA VAL A 6 5.45 -7.10 1.80
C VAL A 6 4.73 -6.01 2.57
N PHE A 7 3.76 -6.39 3.42
CA PHE A 7 3.27 -5.52 4.47
C PHE A 7 4.09 -5.83 5.72
N THR A 8 4.52 -4.78 6.40
CA THR A 8 4.86 -4.82 7.81
C THR A 8 4.11 -3.63 8.36
N MET A 9 3.17 -3.85 9.28
CA MET A 9 2.68 -2.77 10.13
C MET A 9 3.62 -2.69 11.31
N ARG A 10 4.19 -1.51 11.56
CA ARG A 10 4.94 -1.21 12.80
C ARG A 10 4.26 -0.02 13.44
N TYR A 11 3.84 -0.21 14.68
CA TYR A 11 3.34 0.85 15.53
C TYR A 11 4.55 1.55 16.19
N PHE A 12 4.71 2.86 15.97
CA PHE A 12 5.71 3.67 16.67
C PHE A 12 5.05 4.60 17.69
N TYR A 13 5.65 4.67 18.87
CA TYR A 13 5.37 5.68 19.90
C TYR A 13 6.65 6.49 20.12
N GLU A 14 6.59 7.82 19.97
CA GLU A 14 7.58 8.73 20.56
C GLU A 14 6.91 9.48 21.71
N PHE A 15 7.35 9.23 22.94
CA PHE A 15 6.98 10.05 24.10
C PHE A 15 8.01 11.17 24.24
N GLY A 16 7.58 12.40 23.99
CA GLY A 16 8.37 13.60 24.19
C GLY A 16 7.46 14.81 24.28
N ASP A 17 7.12 15.18 25.52
CA ASP A 17 6.42 16.38 25.95
C ASP A 17 4.88 16.35 25.97
N GLU A 18 4.32 16.65 27.14
CA GLU A 18 2.89 16.65 27.44
C GLU A 18 2.19 17.89 26.87
N SER A 19 1.99 17.91 25.56
CA SER A 19 1.02 18.79 24.91
C SER A 19 -0.32 18.07 24.74
N LEU A 20 -1.03 17.92 25.86
CA LEU A 20 -2.26 17.14 26.04
C LEU A 20 -3.54 17.74 25.39
N PHE A 21 -3.44 18.52 24.29
CA PHE A 21 -4.62 19.17 23.70
C PHE A 21 -4.88 18.96 22.20
N GLU A 22 -4.02 18.30 21.43
CA GLU A 22 -4.38 17.84 20.05
C GLU A 22 -3.96 16.40 19.71
N MET A 23 -3.84 15.53 20.72
CA MET A 23 -3.99 14.08 20.57
C MET A 23 -5.49 13.71 20.57
N LEU A 24 -6.32 14.42 19.81
CA LEU A 24 -7.79 14.40 19.97
C LEU A 24 -8.55 13.52 18.98
N LEU A 25 -7.88 12.87 18.03
CA LEU A 25 -8.46 11.77 17.26
C LEU A 25 -7.37 10.73 16.99
N SER A 26 -7.16 9.82 17.93
CA SER A 26 -6.52 8.55 17.59
C SER A 26 -7.47 7.77 16.68
N ASP A 27 -6.99 7.35 15.51
CA ASP A 27 -7.83 6.69 14.52
C ASP A 27 -8.21 5.28 15.02
N SER A 28 -9.49 4.93 14.90
CA SER A 28 -10.00 3.58 15.18
C SER A 28 -9.98 2.68 13.93
N SER A 29 -9.65 3.24 12.78
CA SER A 29 -9.58 2.54 11.50
C SER A 29 -8.62 3.24 10.54
N LEU A 30 -7.93 2.48 9.71
CA LEU A 30 -7.06 2.97 8.66
C LEU A 30 -7.38 2.25 7.36
N PHE A 31 -7.63 3.00 6.28
CA PHE A 31 -7.91 2.47 4.94
C PHE A 31 -6.92 3.09 3.96
N LEU A 32 -6.15 2.26 3.26
CA LEU A 32 -5.06 2.71 2.38
C LEU A 32 -5.29 2.24 0.94
N ASN A 33 -5.20 3.15 -0.02
CA ASN A 33 -5.18 2.84 -1.44
C ASN A 33 -3.74 2.85 -1.97
N CYS A 34 -3.10 1.68 -1.95
CA CYS A 34 -1.69 1.50 -2.27
C CYS A 34 -1.42 1.80 -3.75
N GLY A 35 -0.66 2.84 -4.05
CA GLY A 35 -0.36 3.28 -5.42
C GLY A 35 -1.54 3.96 -6.12
N GLY A 36 -2.64 4.22 -5.42
CA GLY A 36 -3.85 4.83 -5.95
C GLY A 36 -4.14 6.20 -5.36
N THR A 37 -5.09 6.91 -5.95
CA THR A 37 -5.63 8.17 -5.40
C THR A 37 -6.66 7.88 -4.31
N THR A 38 -6.99 8.88 -3.50
CA THR A 38 -8.04 8.73 -2.48
C THR A 38 -9.37 8.32 -3.12
N TYR A 39 -9.99 7.27 -2.60
CA TYR A 39 -11.22 6.69 -3.15
C TYR A 39 -12.14 6.20 -2.03
N THR A 40 -13.45 6.40 -2.20
CA THR A 40 -14.45 6.00 -1.20
C THR A 40 -15.28 4.84 -1.74
N VAL A 41 -15.36 3.75 -0.97
CA VAL A 41 -16.20 2.59 -1.26
C VAL A 41 -16.97 2.21 -0.01
N ASN A 42 -18.28 1.94 -0.15
CA ASN A 42 -19.15 1.48 0.94
C ASN A 42 -19.05 2.32 2.24
N GLY A 43 -18.81 3.63 2.12
CA GLY A 43 -18.67 4.55 3.26
C GLY A 43 -17.27 4.64 3.88
N SER A 44 -16.32 3.80 3.44
CA SER A 44 -14.91 3.87 3.84
C SER A 44 -14.09 4.63 2.81
N THR A 45 -13.33 5.63 3.27
CA THR A 45 -12.42 6.41 2.42
C THR A 45 -11.01 5.86 2.53
N TYR A 46 -10.52 5.27 1.46
CA TYR A 46 -9.17 4.76 1.32
C TYR A 46 -8.25 5.92 0.93
N GLU A 47 -7.27 6.23 1.76
CA GLU A 47 -6.31 7.29 1.52
C GLU A 47 -5.26 6.85 0.50
N GLY A 48 -5.10 7.65 -0.56
CA GLY A 48 -4.11 7.37 -1.60
C GLY A 48 -2.69 7.76 -1.20
N ASP A 49 -1.71 7.05 -1.74
CA ASP A 49 -0.28 7.33 -1.51
C ASP A 49 0.45 7.88 -2.75
N GLN A 50 -0.31 8.39 -3.73
CA GLN A 50 0.27 8.91 -4.97
C GLN A 50 1.20 10.09 -4.70
N GLY A 51 2.44 10.01 -5.18
CA GLY A 51 3.37 11.15 -5.18
C GLY A 51 4.82 10.76 -4.96
N SER A 52 5.10 9.77 -4.10
CA SER A 52 6.48 9.36 -3.80
C SER A 52 6.84 8.07 -4.54
N THR A 53 7.80 8.13 -5.46
CA THR A 53 8.28 6.98 -6.26
C THR A 53 9.80 6.99 -6.36
N GLY A 54 10.38 5.82 -6.58
CA GLY A 54 11.83 5.64 -6.67
C GLY A 54 12.29 4.40 -5.92
N ASP A 55 13.60 4.15 -6.01
CA ASP A 55 14.23 2.91 -5.51
C ASP A 55 14.24 2.84 -3.98
N THR A 56 14.20 3.98 -3.33
CA THR A 56 14.02 4.06 -1.88
C THR A 56 13.17 5.26 -1.56
N VAL A 57 12.05 5.01 -0.90
CA VAL A 57 11.04 6.01 -0.59
C VAL A 57 10.68 5.91 0.88
N TYR A 58 10.60 7.07 1.53
CA TYR A 58 9.88 7.27 2.78
C TYR A 58 8.91 8.42 2.56
N ALA A 59 7.65 8.24 2.95
CA ALA A 59 6.65 9.29 2.86
C ALA A 59 5.67 9.19 4.04
N VAL A 60 5.19 10.35 4.45
CA VAL A 60 4.20 10.51 5.52
C VAL A 60 2.93 11.09 4.90
N SER A 61 1.77 10.62 5.35
CA SER A 61 0.48 11.14 4.89
C SER A 61 0.34 12.62 5.23
N SER A 62 -0.47 13.34 4.44
CA SER A 62 -0.73 14.77 4.70
C SER A 62 -1.38 15.03 6.06
N LYS A 63 -2.09 14.04 6.61
CA LYS A 63 -2.70 14.09 7.94
C LYS A 63 -1.77 13.63 9.07
N GLY A 64 -0.61 13.06 8.74
CA GLY A 64 0.33 12.51 9.72
C GLY A 64 -0.16 11.24 10.45
N ASN A 65 -1.26 10.62 10.00
CA ASN A 65 -1.86 9.44 10.61
C ASN A 65 -1.35 8.11 10.03
N TRP A 66 -0.56 8.15 8.96
CA TRP A 66 0.16 6.98 8.45
C TRP A 66 1.41 7.37 7.67
N ALA A 67 2.31 6.42 7.47
CA ALA A 67 3.51 6.58 6.65
C ALA A 67 3.80 5.30 5.88
N PHE A 68 4.71 5.35 4.90
CA PHE A 68 5.22 4.14 4.27
C PHE A 68 6.70 4.24 3.91
N THR A 69 7.34 3.07 3.82
CA THR A 69 8.65 2.90 3.21
C THR A 69 8.59 1.91 2.07
N SER A 70 9.37 2.13 1.03
CA SER A 70 9.64 1.17 -0.04
C SER A 70 11.13 1.14 -0.33
N THR A 71 11.69 -0.05 -0.57
CA THR A 71 13.13 -0.21 -0.86
C THR A 71 13.39 -1.16 -2.02
N GLY A 72 14.50 -0.90 -2.69
CA GLY A 72 15.07 -1.76 -3.72
C GLY A 72 15.01 -1.14 -5.11
N TRP A 73 15.83 -1.72 -5.99
CA TRP A 73 15.90 -1.36 -7.41
C TRP A 73 15.44 -2.56 -8.23
N PHE A 74 14.59 -2.31 -9.21
CA PHE A 74 14.14 -3.30 -10.18
C PHE A 74 15.24 -3.53 -11.24
N MET A 75 15.77 -4.76 -11.31
CA MET A 75 16.91 -5.11 -12.18
C MET A 75 16.55 -5.21 -13.67
N ASP A 76 15.30 -4.97 -14.03
CA ASP A 76 14.72 -5.03 -15.37
C ASP A 76 15.26 -3.87 -16.23
N ASN A 77 15.71 -4.17 -17.46
CA ASN A 77 16.18 -3.16 -18.41
C ASN A 77 15.08 -2.20 -18.90
N GLY A 78 13.81 -2.49 -18.60
CA GLY A 78 12.68 -1.61 -18.91
C GLY A 78 12.32 -0.81 -17.66
N ASN A 79 12.31 0.53 -17.77
CA ASN A 79 11.96 1.46 -16.71
C ASN A 79 10.78 0.94 -15.87
N PRO A 80 11.06 0.32 -14.72
CA PRO A 80 10.08 -0.45 -14.00
C PRO A 80 9.22 0.50 -13.19
N SER A 81 7.90 0.39 -13.35
CA SER A 81 6.98 1.30 -12.68
C SER A 81 6.84 0.90 -11.21
N TYR A 82 7.19 1.81 -10.31
CA TYR A 82 6.89 1.71 -8.87
C TYR A 82 5.39 1.84 -8.57
N MET A 83 4.60 2.27 -9.55
CA MET A 83 3.16 2.45 -9.49
C MET A 83 2.50 1.94 -10.78
N PRO A 84 2.43 0.62 -11.01
CA PRO A 84 1.81 0.08 -12.20
C PRO A 84 0.32 0.39 -12.27
N THR A 85 -0.16 0.61 -13.49
CA THR A 85 -1.59 0.70 -13.82
C THR A 85 -2.08 -0.64 -14.35
N ASN A 86 -3.34 -0.92 -14.11
CA ASN A 86 -3.99 -2.13 -14.57
C ASN A 86 -3.97 -2.26 -16.10
N THR A 87 -3.66 -3.46 -16.58
CA THR A 87 -3.72 -3.87 -17.99
C THR A 87 -4.63 -5.08 -18.20
N THR A 88 -5.38 -5.50 -17.18
CA THR A 88 -6.17 -6.74 -17.16
C THR A 88 -7.66 -6.46 -16.92
N SER A 89 -8.54 -7.33 -17.40
CA SER A 89 -9.96 -7.19 -17.08
C SER A 89 -10.26 -7.72 -15.68
N LEU A 90 -10.72 -6.83 -14.77
CA LEU A 90 -11.08 -7.19 -13.40
C LEU A 90 -12.56 -7.51 -13.28
N LEU A 91 -12.88 -8.76 -12.96
CA LEU A 91 -14.24 -9.25 -12.74
C LEU A 91 -14.55 -9.35 -11.25
N MET A 92 -14.69 -8.20 -10.59
CA MET A 92 -14.96 -8.11 -9.14
C MET A 92 -15.78 -6.86 -8.78
N SER A 93 -16.29 -6.81 -7.54
CA SER A 93 -16.91 -5.58 -7.01
C SER A 93 -15.87 -4.48 -6.85
N ASP A 94 -16.27 -3.25 -7.13
CA ASP A 94 -15.45 -2.05 -6.93
C ASP A 94 -14.05 -2.11 -7.57
N PRO A 95 -13.97 -2.42 -8.89
CA PRO A 95 -12.68 -2.59 -9.58
C PRO A 95 -11.82 -1.32 -9.57
N ALA A 96 -12.41 -0.16 -9.28
CA ALA A 96 -11.73 1.12 -9.15
C ALA A 96 -10.60 1.11 -8.10
N LEU A 97 -10.73 0.34 -7.02
CA LEU A 97 -9.66 0.20 -6.00
C LEU A 97 -8.45 -0.59 -6.47
N TYR A 98 -8.58 -1.32 -7.58
CA TYR A 98 -7.58 -2.26 -8.08
C TYR A 98 -7.02 -1.82 -9.44
N MET A 99 -7.28 -0.56 -9.84
CA MET A 99 -6.77 -0.02 -11.12
C MET A 99 -5.29 0.36 -11.06
N THR A 100 -4.74 0.49 -9.86
CA THR A 100 -3.36 0.85 -9.60
C THR A 100 -2.84 0.04 -8.43
N ALA A 101 -1.53 -0.17 -8.38
CA ALA A 101 -0.88 -0.75 -7.22
C ALA A 101 0.41 0.00 -6.91
N ARG A 102 0.90 -0.12 -5.67
CA ARG A 102 2.28 0.21 -5.33
C ARG A 102 3.11 -1.06 -5.30
N THR A 103 4.28 -1.01 -5.92
CA THR A 103 5.24 -2.12 -5.93
C THR A 103 6.54 -1.73 -5.26
N SER A 104 7.19 -2.72 -4.66
CA SER A 104 8.54 -2.56 -4.12
C SER A 104 9.40 -3.74 -4.56
N PRO A 105 10.65 -3.52 -5.01
CA PRO A 105 11.51 -4.61 -5.43
C PRO A 105 11.96 -5.52 -4.28
N ILE A 106 12.10 -4.97 -3.07
CA ILE A 106 12.64 -5.71 -1.91
C ILE A 106 11.64 -5.72 -0.76
N THR A 107 11.29 -4.55 -0.20
CA THR A 107 10.38 -4.48 0.95
C THR A 107 9.56 -3.21 0.92
N MET A 108 8.28 -3.36 1.22
CA MET A 108 7.37 -2.26 1.50
C MET A 108 6.89 -2.37 2.96
N THR A 109 6.54 -1.26 3.58
CA THR A 109 6.07 -1.24 4.97
C THR A 109 5.16 -0.05 5.12
N TYR A 110 3.96 -0.26 5.65
CA TYR A 110 3.01 0.80 5.94
C TYR A 110 2.87 0.92 7.45
N TYR A 111 2.88 2.13 7.96
CA TYR A 111 2.85 2.43 9.37
C TYR A 111 1.55 3.15 9.67
N GLY A 112 0.68 2.57 10.50
CA GLY A 112 -0.42 3.29 11.12
C GLY A 112 0.11 4.08 12.31
N LEU A 113 -0.05 5.40 12.28
CA LEU A 113 0.42 6.29 13.34
C LEU A 113 -0.78 6.72 14.19
N CYS A 114 -0.57 6.83 15.50
CA CYS A 114 -1.61 7.28 16.43
C CYS A 114 -2.91 6.43 16.41
N LEU A 115 -2.83 5.15 16.03
CA LEU A 115 -3.95 4.22 16.14
C LEU A 115 -4.25 3.90 17.62
N GLN A 116 -5.53 3.78 17.96
CA GLN A 116 -5.96 3.41 19.31
C GLN A 116 -5.43 2.04 19.73
N ASN A 117 -5.12 1.86 21.01
CA ASN A 117 -4.78 0.52 21.50
C ASN A 117 -6.01 -0.38 21.47
N GLY A 118 -5.90 -1.55 20.83
CA GLY A 118 -7.00 -2.50 20.75
C GLY A 118 -6.76 -3.60 19.73
N ASN A 119 -7.78 -4.44 19.56
CA ASN A 119 -7.76 -5.49 18.56
C ASN A 119 -8.25 -4.94 17.22
N TYR A 120 -7.50 -5.20 16.15
CA TYR A 120 -7.82 -4.75 14.81
C TYR A 120 -8.14 -5.93 13.90
N ASN A 121 -9.17 -5.76 13.09
CA ASN A 121 -9.39 -6.63 11.92
C ASN A 121 -8.57 -6.07 10.76
N VAL A 122 -7.60 -6.85 10.28
CA VAL A 122 -6.78 -6.47 9.12
C VAL A 122 -7.33 -7.17 7.89
N SER A 123 -7.70 -6.38 6.88
CA SER A 123 -8.14 -6.86 5.56
C SER A 123 -7.15 -6.41 4.50
N LEU A 124 -6.62 -7.37 3.74
CA LEU A 124 -5.66 -7.11 2.66
C LEU A 124 -6.30 -7.44 1.32
N HIS A 125 -6.14 -6.52 0.38
CA HIS A 125 -6.77 -6.58 -0.93
C HIS A 125 -5.70 -6.80 -1.99
N PHE A 126 -5.80 -7.92 -2.72
CA PHE A 126 -4.85 -8.30 -3.77
C PHE A 126 -5.57 -8.51 -5.09
N ALA A 127 -4.97 -8.02 -6.18
CA ALA A 127 -5.36 -8.31 -7.55
C ALA A 127 -4.10 -8.39 -8.42
N GLU A 128 -4.07 -9.33 -9.36
CA GLU A 128 -3.06 -9.34 -10.41
C GLU A 128 -3.54 -8.45 -11.56
N ILE A 129 -2.79 -7.38 -11.81
CA ILE A 129 -3.19 -6.28 -12.69
C ILE A 129 -2.25 -6.09 -13.88
N ILE A 130 -1.17 -6.87 -13.95
CA ILE A 130 -0.17 -6.81 -15.02
C ILE A 130 -0.15 -8.12 -15.80
N PHE A 131 -0.08 -9.25 -15.09
CA PHE A 131 0.00 -10.56 -15.70
C PHE A 131 -1.39 -11.06 -16.12
N THR A 132 -1.63 -11.13 -17.43
CA THR A 132 -2.79 -11.78 -18.04
C THR A 132 -2.63 -13.30 -18.03
N ASN A 133 -3.73 -14.00 -17.69
CA ASN A 133 -3.86 -15.45 -17.86
C ASN A 133 -4.59 -15.79 -19.18
N ASP A 134 -4.35 -15.00 -20.22
CA ASP A 134 -4.94 -15.23 -21.53
C ASP A 134 -4.12 -16.24 -22.35
N GLN A 135 -4.74 -16.85 -23.35
CA GLN A 135 -4.10 -17.88 -24.18
C GLN A 135 -2.99 -17.32 -25.09
N THR A 136 -2.70 -16.03 -25.01
CA THR A 136 -1.66 -15.38 -25.82
C THR A 136 -0.26 -15.59 -25.25
N TYR A 137 -0.12 -16.07 -24.01
CA TYR A 137 1.15 -16.24 -23.29
C TYR A 137 2.04 -14.97 -23.29
N THR A 138 1.43 -13.80 -23.47
CA THR A 138 2.15 -12.52 -23.55
C THR A 138 2.67 -12.07 -22.19
N SER A 139 2.10 -12.61 -21.11
CA SER A 139 2.54 -12.40 -19.74
C SER A 139 2.86 -13.74 -19.08
N LEU A 140 4.13 -13.96 -18.75
CA LEU A 140 4.62 -15.13 -18.02
C LEU A 140 5.21 -14.63 -16.71
N GLY A 141 4.36 -14.46 -15.70
CA GLY A 141 4.77 -13.87 -14.43
C GLY A 141 4.05 -14.48 -13.25
N GLU A 142 4.82 -14.79 -12.22
CA GLU A 142 4.35 -15.20 -10.91
C GLU A 142 4.92 -14.22 -9.88
N ARG A 143 4.11 -13.89 -8.87
CA ARG A 143 4.53 -13.04 -7.75
C ARG A 143 4.32 -13.81 -6.46
N VAL A 144 5.41 -14.00 -5.74
CA VAL A 144 5.43 -14.64 -4.43
C VAL A 144 6.02 -13.66 -3.44
N PHE A 145 5.36 -13.48 -2.30
CA PHE A 145 5.75 -12.55 -1.25
C PHE A 145 5.18 -13.01 0.09
N ASP A 146 5.79 -12.52 1.16
CA ASP A 146 5.36 -12.76 2.53
C ASP A 146 4.70 -11.50 3.10
N VAL A 147 3.73 -11.71 3.99
CA VAL A 147 3.01 -10.64 4.70
C VAL A 147 3.29 -10.76 6.18
N TYR A 148 3.73 -9.66 6.81
CA TYR A 148 3.97 -9.56 8.23
C TYR A 148 3.07 -8.48 8.85
N ILE A 149 2.47 -8.76 10.00
CA ILE A 149 1.64 -7.81 10.74
C ILE A 149 2.15 -7.84 12.19
N GLN A 150 2.44 -6.67 12.76
CA GLN A 150 2.97 -6.51 14.12
C GLN A 150 2.08 -5.58 14.90
#